data_AF-A8XLU3-F1
#
_entry.id   AF-A8XLU3-F1
#
_cell.length_a   1.000
_cell.length_b   1.000
_cell.length_c   1.000
_cell.angle_alpha   90.00
_cell.angle_beta   90.00
_cell.angle_gamma   90.00
#
_symmetry.space_group_name_H-M   'P 1'
#
loop_
_entity.id
_entity.type
_entity.pdbx_description
1 polymer ?
#
loop_
_entity_poly.entity_id
_entity_poly.type
_entity_poly.pdbx_seq_one_letter_code
_entity_poly.pdbx_strand_id
1 'polypeptide(L)'
;MTDYMAQMLNELMGSQRDAMPGESIHDENLKKSYQSSDRKGKMGFEQRFLDRIRRIHEDVHRKIQKHEDRLSVTQRESKSAEETFGEKIQENEQRREQLAKKVEDLMDEAAVQGAKGNVEAAQSAVEKADKAKFEMEELLTELTNLRTEKERAISMEENVTAGNRQMQVCQICGCFMLQNDAPQRVDDHMTGKLHIAYQQIADTIQVLEQTIEELKQKRMEERFSRRQERSRSRSNERKRSERSEHRRDHKDHRDRDRDHHHRHRDHKDHREHREHREHRDRGDRHRSDRDRRRH
;
A
#
# COMPACT_ATOMS: atom_id res chain seq x y z
N MET A 1 -27.66 -14.20 1.13
CA MET A 1 -27.66 -12.94 1.94
C MET A 1 -26.29 -12.25 2.02
N THR A 2 -25.16 -12.97 1.88
CA THR A 2 -23.80 -12.37 1.83
C THR A 2 -23.42 -11.69 0.52
N ASP A 3 -24.33 -11.63 -0.45
CA ASP A 3 -23.98 -11.30 -1.84
C ASP A 3 -24.80 -10.14 -2.44
N TYR A 4 -25.47 -9.29 -1.64
CA TYR A 4 -25.95 -7.96 -2.10
C TYR A 4 -24.84 -7.17 -2.81
N MET A 5 -23.66 -7.37 -2.26
CA MET A 5 -22.46 -6.65 -2.51
C MET A 5 -21.68 -7.28 -3.69
N ALA A 6 -21.85 -8.59 -3.90
CA ALA A 6 -21.49 -9.28 -5.14
C ALA A 6 -22.45 -8.98 -6.30
N GLN A 7 -23.75 -8.74 -6.04
CA GLN A 7 -24.70 -8.26 -7.04
C GLN A 7 -24.32 -6.86 -7.53
N MET A 8 -23.93 -5.96 -6.63
CA MET A 8 -23.38 -4.65 -7.00
C MET A 8 -22.15 -4.82 -7.89
N LEU A 9 -21.22 -5.72 -7.54
CA LEU A 9 -20.06 -6.01 -8.37
C LEU A 9 -20.43 -6.62 -9.74
N ASN A 10 -21.42 -7.51 -9.82
CA ASN A 10 -21.85 -8.12 -11.08
C ASN A 10 -22.64 -7.16 -11.98
N GLU A 11 -23.49 -6.30 -11.39
CA GLU A 11 -24.20 -5.22 -12.08
C GLU A 11 -23.25 -4.13 -12.59
N LEU A 12 -22.18 -3.84 -11.84
CA LEU A 12 -21.17 -2.85 -12.21
C LEU A 12 -20.15 -3.38 -13.23
N MET A 13 -19.70 -4.62 -13.09
CA MET A 13 -18.63 -5.19 -13.93
C MET A 13 -19.14 -5.82 -15.23
N GLY A 14 -20.44 -6.08 -15.36
CA GLY A 14 -21.06 -6.69 -16.53
C GLY A 14 -20.68 -8.17 -16.73
N SER A 15 -21.46 -8.86 -17.56
CA SER A 15 -21.46 -10.30 -17.84
C SER A 15 -20.15 -10.94 -18.36
N GLN A 16 -18.99 -10.26 -18.32
CA GLN A 16 -17.72 -10.82 -18.79
C GLN A 16 -16.93 -11.61 -17.73
N ARG A 17 -17.36 -11.56 -16.48
CA ARG A 17 -16.94 -12.54 -15.46
C ARG A 17 -18.15 -13.41 -15.19
N ASP A 18 -18.25 -14.51 -15.92
CA ASP A 18 -19.28 -15.52 -15.70
C ASP A 18 -19.30 -15.87 -14.21
N ALA A 19 -20.43 -15.60 -13.55
CA ALA A 19 -20.65 -16.03 -12.19
C ALA A 19 -20.49 -17.55 -12.16
N MET A 20 -19.49 -18.03 -11.42
CA MET A 20 -19.20 -19.45 -11.32
C MET A 20 -20.46 -20.17 -10.80
N PRO A 21 -20.83 -21.34 -11.35
CA PRO A 21 -22.01 -22.08 -10.88
C PRO A 21 -21.87 -22.41 -9.38
N GLY A 22 -22.67 -21.75 -8.53
CA GLY A 22 -22.64 -21.92 -7.07
C GLY A 22 -22.57 -20.66 -6.22
N GLU A 23 -22.57 -19.45 -6.80
CA GLU A 23 -22.67 -18.21 -6.01
C GLU A 23 -24.10 -17.99 -5.43
N SER A 24 -24.16 -17.36 -4.26
CA SER A 24 -25.37 -17.24 -3.44
C SER A 24 -26.47 -16.43 -4.13
N ILE A 25 -27.73 -16.79 -3.86
CA ILE A 25 -28.91 -16.08 -4.38
C ILE A 25 -28.89 -14.59 -4.02
N HIS A 26 -29.03 -13.75 -5.05
CA HIS A 26 -29.17 -12.30 -4.96
C HIS A 26 -30.66 -11.92 -5.02
N ASP A 27 -31.19 -11.30 -3.96
CA ASP A 27 -32.60 -10.88 -3.89
C ASP A 27 -32.70 -9.51 -3.20
N GLU A 28 -33.36 -8.57 -3.88
CA GLU A 28 -33.59 -7.20 -3.41
C GLU A 28 -34.43 -7.14 -2.12
N ASN A 29 -35.29 -8.14 -1.88
CA ASN A 29 -36.07 -8.21 -0.64
C ASN A 29 -35.18 -8.57 0.56
N LEU A 30 -34.18 -9.43 0.34
CA LEU A 30 -33.19 -9.79 1.37
C LEU A 30 -32.26 -8.62 1.72
N LYS A 31 -31.95 -7.76 0.75
CA LYS A 31 -31.21 -6.51 0.97
C LYS A 31 -31.99 -5.53 1.84
N LYS A 32 -33.27 -5.27 1.51
CA LYS A 32 -34.11 -4.33 2.29
C LYS A 32 -34.27 -4.79 3.73
N SER A 33 -34.50 -6.09 3.95
CA SER A 33 -34.61 -6.66 5.31
C SER A 33 -33.30 -6.61 6.10
N TYR A 34 -32.13 -6.70 5.44
CA TYR A 34 -30.85 -6.48 6.11
C TYR A 34 -30.63 -5.01 6.49
N GLN A 35 -30.95 -4.09 5.58
CA GLN A 35 -30.78 -2.65 5.81
C GLN A 35 -31.67 -2.12 6.94
N SER A 36 -32.87 -2.68 7.11
CA SER A 36 -33.79 -2.34 8.19
C SER A 36 -33.50 -3.06 9.52
N SER A 37 -32.54 -3.99 9.57
CA SER A 37 -32.25 -4.78 10.76
C SER A 37 -31.18 -4.16 11.66
N ASP A 38 -31.41 -4.18 12.98
CA ASP A 38 -30.44 -3.79 14.04
C ASP A 38 -29.17 -4.66 14.09
N ARG A 39 -29.12 -5.72 13.26
CA ARG A 39 -27.98 -6.64 13.13
C ARG A 39 -26.95 -6.17 12.09
N LYS A 40 -27.21 -5.06 11.39
CA LYS A 40 -26.25 -4.42 10.49
C LYS A 40 -24.92 -4.13 11.20
N GLY A 41 -23.80 -4.48 10.59
CA GLY A 41 -22.45 -4.30 11.16
C GLY A 41 -22.04 -5.28 12.27
N LYS A 42 -22.94 -6.16 12.73
CA LYS A 42 -22.65 -7.13 13.81
C LYS A 42 -22.37 -8.54 13.30
N MET A 43 -22.90 -8.89 12.13
CA MET A 43 -22.81 -10.23 11.54
C MET A 43 -21.53 -10.47 10.72
N GLY A 44 -20.68 -9.43 10.56
CA GLY A 44 -19.41 -9.54 9.84
C GLY A 44 -19.54 -9.58 8.31
N PHE A 45 -20.73 -9.30 7.77
CA PHE A 45 -20.96 -9.29 6.33
C PHE A 45 -20.18 -8.16 5.63
N GLU A 46 -20.09 -7.00 6.27
CA GLU A 46 -19.34 -5.85 5.76
C GLU A 46 -17.83 -6.16 5.67
N GLN A 47 -17.28 -6.89 6.64
CA GLN A 47 -15.88 -7.30 6.63
C GLN A 47 -15.60 -8.30 5.51
N ARG A 48 -16.44 -9.33 5.36
CA ARG A 48 -16.30 -10.31 4.27
C ARG A 48 -16.43 -9.66 2.90
N PHE A 49 -17.29 -8.67 2.76
CA PHE A 49 -17.40 -7.93 1.52
C PHE A 49 -16.18 -7.06 1.23
N LEU A 50 -15.72 -6.31 2.24
CA LEU A 50 -14.54 -5.48 2.11
C LEU A 50 -13.32 -6.33 1.72
N ASP A 51 -13.15 -7.52 2.30
CA ASP A 51 -12.10 -8.46 1.91
C ASP A 51 -12.24 -8.92 0.45
N ARG A 52 -13.48 -9.17 -0.03
CA ARG A 52 -13.75 -9.53 -1.43
C ARG A 52 -13.38 -8.39 -2.38
N ILE A 53 -13.81 -7.16 -2.07
CA ILE A 53 -13.50 -5.99 -2.89
C ILE A 53 -12.00 -5.69 -2.89
N ARG A 54 -11.34 -5.75 -1.73
CA ARG A 54 -9.89 -5.52 -1.65
C ARG A 54 -9.12 -6.49 -2.53
N ARG A 55 -9.49 -7.77 -2.57
CA ARG A 55 -8.88 -8.74 -3.49
C ARG A 55 -9.04 -8.32 -4.95
N ILE A 56 -10.24 -7.92 -5.35
CA ILE A 56 -10.50 -7.45 -6.72
C ILE A 56 -9.67 -6.20 -7.04
N HIS A 57 -9.59 -5.26 -6.11
CA HIS A 57 -8.79 -4.04 -6.27
C HIS A 57 -7.29 -4.35 -6.37
N GLU A 58 -6.75 -5.20 -5.51
CA GLU A 58 -5.35 -5.67 -5.56
C GLU A 58 -5.02 -6.41 -6.86
N ASP A 59 -5.94 -7.22 -7.38
CA ASP A 59 -5.76 -7.91 -8.66
C ASP A 59 -5.64 -6.93 -9.82
N VAL A 60 -6.41 -5.84 -9.80
CA VAL A 60 -6.36 -4.78 -10.81
C VAL A 60 -5.06 -3.99 -10.69
N HIS A 61 -4.64 -3.62 -9.48
CA HIS A 61 -3.36 -2.94 -9.25
C HIS A 61 -2.17 -3.77 -9.71
N ARG A 62 -2.17 -5.08 -9.41
CA ARG A 62 -1.14 -6.01 -9.94
C ARG A 62 -1.15 -6.06 -11.46
N LYS A 63 -2.34 -6.04 -12.08
CA LYS A 63 -2.47 -5.99 -13.54
C LYS A 63 -1.95 -4.68 -14.12
N ILE A 64 -2.24 -3.54 -13.49
CA ILE A 64 -1.73 -2.22 -13.88
C ILE A 64 -0.21 -2.24 -13.86
N GLN A 65 0.41 -2.61 -12.73
CA GLN A 65 1.87 -2.67 -12.58
C GLN A 65 2.51 -3.56 -13.66
N LYS A 66 1.96 -4.76 -13.89
CA LYS A 66 2.47 -5.65 -14.94
C LYS A 66 2.38 -5.04 -16.35
N HIS A 67 1.32 -4.28 -16.62
CA HIS A 67 1.16 -3.61 -17.90
C HIS A 67 2.08 -2.40 -18.05
N GLU A 68 2.32 -1.66 -16.97
CA GLU A 68 3.32 -0.58 -16.91
C GLU A 68 4.73 -1.12 -17.10
N ASP A 69 5.10 -2.19 -16.41
CA ASP A 69 6.39 -2.85 -16.56
C ASP A 69 6.59 -3.30 -18.00
N ARG A 70 5.60 -3.97 -18.60
CA ARG A 70 5.64 -4.38 -20.00
C ARG A 70 5.82 -3.20 -20.95
N LEU A 71 5.09 -2.12 -20.70
CA LEU A 71 5.18 -0.90 -21.50
C LEU A 71 6.56 -0.24 -21.34
N SER A 72 7.13 -0.23 -20.13
CA SER A 72 8.45 0.33 -19.84
C SER A 72 9.57 -0.44 -20.54
N VAL A 73 9.47 -1.78 -20.61
CA VAL A 73 10.46 -2.62 -21.31
C VAL A 73 10.42 -2.32 -22.81
N THR A 74 9.23 -2.31 -23.43
CA THR A 74 9.11 -1.99 -24.85
C THR A 74 9.59 -0.56 -25.15
N GLN A 75 9.31 0.42 -24.29
CA GLN A 75 9.83 1.79 -24.46
C GLN A 75 11.36 1.89 -24.28
N ARG A 76 11.95 1.07 -23.39
CA ARG A 76 13.41 1.03 -23.20
C ARG A 76 14.13 0.39 -24.37
N GLU A 77 13.57 -0.67 -24.96
CA GLU A 77 14.12 -1.30 -26.16
C GLU A 77 14.18 -0.32 -27.34
N SER A 78 13.21 0.60 -27.44
CA SER A 78 13.22 1.67 -28.47
C SER A 78 14.26 2.75 -28.16
N LYS A 79 14.28 3.29 -26.92
CA LYS A 79 15.25 4.32 -26.49
C LYS A 79 16.71 3.86 -26.47
N SER A 80 16.96 2.56 -26.36
CA SER A 80 18.30 1.98 -26.36
C SER A 80 19.06 2.27 -27.65
N ALA A 81 18.38 2.42 -28.79
CA ALA A 81 19.04 2.80 -30.04
C ALA A 81 19.59 4.24 -29.94
N GLU A 82 18.80 5.18 -29.42
CA GLU A 82 19.22 6.57 -29.30
C GLU A 82 20.39 6.76 -28.33
N GLU A 83 20.40 6.03 -27.20
CA GLU A 83 21.51 6.01 -26.23
C GLU A 83 22.78 5.39 -26.84
N THR A 84 22.68 4.25 -27.51
CA THR A 84 23.85 3.56 -28.10
C THR A 84 24.47 4.33 -29.27
N PHE A 85 23.67 4.97 -30.13
CA PHE A 85 24.21 5.86 -31.17
C PHE A 85 24.78 7.16 -30.55
N GLY A 86 24.17 7.66 -29.47
CA GLY A 86 24.66 8.82 -28.74
C GLY A 86 26.05 8.62 -28.13
N GLU A 87 26.27 7.49 -27.45
CA GLU A 87 27.56 7.13 -26.85
C GLU A 87 28.67 6.99 -27.91
N LYS A 88 28.39 6.31 -29.02
CA LYS A 88 29.36 6.15 -30.13
C LYS A 88 29.75 7.47 -30.78
N ILE A 89 28.79 8.39 -30.95
CA ILE A 89 29.08 9.73 -31.48
C ILE A 89 29.99 10.49 -30.52
N GLN A 90 29.70 10.44 -29.21
CA GLN A 90 30.55 11.10 -28.20
C GLN A 90 31.96 10.50 -28.16
N GLU A 91 32.10 9.19 -28.23
CA GLU A 91 33.41 8.52 -28.25
C GLU A 91 34.24 8.93 -29.48
N ASN A 92 33.64 8.93 -30.67
CA ASN A 92 34.32 9.33 -31.90
C ASN A 92 34.64 10.84 -31.92
N GLU A 93 33.80 11.69 -31.34
CA GLU A 93 34.11 13.12 -31.16
C GLU A 93 35.31 13.34 -30.23
N GLN A 94 35.40 12.60 -29.12
CA GLN A 94 36.56 12.66 -28.22
C GLN A 94 37.84 12.17 -28.90
N ARG A 95 37.78 11.07 -29.66
CA ARG A 95 38.93 10.59 -30.45
C ARG A 95 39.40 11.63 -31.46
N ARG A 96 38.46 12.31 -32.14
CA ARG A 96 38.77 13.39 -33.06
C ARG A 96 39.47 14.56 -32.36
N GLU A 97 39.01 14.95 -31.17
CA GLU A 97 39.64 16.03 -30.40
C GLU A 97 41.06 15.67 -29.96
N GLN A 98 41.30 14.42 -29.57
CA GLN A 98 42.64 13.93 -29.22
C GLN A 98 43.59 13.94 -30.44
N LEU A 99 43.11 13.52 -31.61
CA LEU A 99 43.88 13.57 -32.85
C LEU A 99 44.17 15.02 -33.28
N ALA A 100 43.22 15.94 -33.10
CA ALA A 100 43.42 17.36 -33.40
C ALA A 100 44.56 17.96 -32.56
N LYS A 101 44.58 17.69 -31.24
CA LYS A 101 45.67 18.10 -30.35
C LYS A 101 47.01 17.50 -30.78
N LYS A 102 47.02 16.21 -31.13
CA LYS A 102 48.21 15.52 -31.60
C LYS A 102 48.76 16.10 -32.92
N VAL A 103 47.88 16.55 -33.82
CA VAL A 103 48.27 17.24 -35.07
C VAL A 103 48.91 18.60 -34.75
N GLU A 104 48.35 19.35 -33.81
CA GLU A 104 48.91 20.63 -33.36
C GLU A 104 50.31 20.43 -32.77
N ASP A 105 50.47 19.48 -31.84
CA ASP A 105 51.76 19.15 -31.22
C ASP A 105 52.83 18.74 -32.26
N LEU A 106 52.46 17.92 -33.25
CA LEU A 106 53.38 17.47 -34.31
C LEU A 106 53.77 18.61 -35.26
N MET A 107 52.86 19.55 -35.51
CA MET A 107 53.16 20.73 -36.33
C MET A 107 54.07 21.72 -35.59
N ASP A 108 53.88 21.90 -34.29
CA ASP A 108 54.77 22.69 -33.45
C ASP A 108 56.17 22.06 -33.36
N GLU A 109 56.26 20.74 -33.19
CA GLU A 109 57.53 20.02 -33.20
C GLU A 109 58.25 20.16 -34.56
N ALA A 110 57.51 20.05 -35.66
CA ALA A 110 58.05 20.28 -37.00
C ALA A 110 58.60 21.70 -37.17
N ALA A 111 57.90 22.72 -36.67
CA ALA A 111 58.34 24.12 -36.71
C ALA A 111 59.65 24.33 -35.92
N VAL A 112 59.75 23.74 -34.72
CA VAL A 112 60.95 23.81 -33.87
C VAL A 112 62.15 23.10 -34.52
N GLN A 113 61.95 21.91 -35.08
CA GLN A 113 63.04 21.18 -35.77
C GLN A 113 63.46 21.88 -37.07
N GLY A 114 62.52 22.50 -37.78
CA GLY A 114 62.79 23.35 -38.94
C GLY A 114 63.66 24.56 -38.57
N ALA A 115 63.35 25.25 -37.46
CA ALA A 115 64.14 26.37 -36.97
C ALA A 115 65.58 25.97 -36.57
N LYS A 116 65.77 24.72 -36.12
CA LYS A 116 67.09 24.15 -35.79
C LYS A 116 67.88 23.68 -37.02
N GLY A 117 67.28 23.70 -38.22
CA GLY A 117 67.90 23.24 -39.46
C GLY A 117 67.86 21.73 -39.68
N ASN A 118 67.14 20.97 -38.85
CA ASN A 118 67.00 19.52 -38.98
C ASN A 118 65.86 19.17 -39.95
N VAL A 119 66.13 19.32 -41.26
CA VAL A 119 65.13 19.17 -42.32
C VAL A 119 64.50 17.76 -42.34
N GLU A 120 65.30 16.72 -42.14
CA GLU A 120 64.85 15.32 -42.19
C GLU A 120 63.87 14.98 -41.04
N ALA A 121 64.15 15.48 -39.83
CA ALA A 121 63.28 15.30 -38.67
C ALA A 121 61.98 16.11 -38.81
N ALA A 122 62.07 17.35 -39.33
CA ALA A 122 60.90 18.18 -39.61
C ALA A 122 59.99 17.53 -40.67
N GLN A 123 60.56 16.99 -41.74
CA GLN A 123 59.80 16.26 -42.77
C GLN A 123 59.08 15.04 -42.19
N SER A 124 59.75 14.23 -41.35
CA SER A 124 59.11 13.09 -40.70
C SER A 124 57.97 13.48 -39.75
N ALA A 125 58.09 14.61 -39.05
CA ALA A 125 57.04 15.12 -38.16
C ALA A 125 55.80 15.59 -38.96
N VAL A 126 56.02 16.31 -40.07
CA VAL A 126 54.94 16.73 -40.98
C VAL A 126 54.22 15.52 -41.58
N GLU A 127 54.96 14.49 -42.01
CA GLU A 127 54.39 13.28 -42.59
C GLU A 127 53.49 12.52 -41.59
N LYS A 128 53.86 12.53 -40.29
CA LYS A 128 53.02 11.98 -39.22
C LYS A 128 51.78 12.84 -38.95
N ALA A 129 51.92 14.17 -39.02
CA ALA A 129 50.80 15.08 -38.87
C ALA A 129 49.79 14.93 -40.02
N ASP A 130 50.25 14.73 -41.25
CA ASP A 130 49.40 14.49 -42.42
C ASP A 130 48.65 13.15 -42.32
N LYS A 131 49.29 12.09 -41.81
CA LYS A 131 48.61 10.82 -41.49
C LYS A 131 47.52 11.00 -40.43
N ALA A 132 47.81 11.74 -39.35
CA ALA A 132 46.84 12.02 -38.30
C ALA A 132 45.68 12.90 -38.79
N LYS A 133 45.92 13.82 -39.74
CA LYS A 133 44.85 14.59 -40.41
C LYS A 133 43.96 13.70 -41.27
N PHE A 134 44.54 12.73 -41.99
CA PHE A 134 43.78 11.78 -42.79
C PHE A 134 42.86 10.91 -41.91
N GLU A 135 43.38 10.37 -40.80
CA GLU A 135 42.56 9.66 -39.80
C GLU A 135 41.44 10.54 -39.23
N MET A 136 41.69 11.85 -39.05
CA MET A 136 40.70 12.80 -38.57
C MET A 136 39.58 13.06 -39.60
N GLU A 137 39.91 13.12 -40.90
CA GLU A 137 38.92 13.20 -41.99
C GLU A 137 38.09 11.92 -42.09
N GLU A 138 38.71 10.74 -41.96
CA GLU A 138 37.97 9.47 -41.91
C GLU A 138 36.97 9.46 -40.74
N LEU A 139 37.39 9.84 -39.54
CA LEU A 139 36.49 9.96 -38.38
C LEU A 139 35.37 10.98 -38.59
N LEU A 140 35.62 12.08 -39.33
CA LEU A 140 34.56 13.01 -39.69
C LEU A 140 33.53 12.34 -40.61
N THR A 141 33.96 11.59 -41.62
CA THR A 141 33.03 10.85 -42.48
C THR A 141 32.24 9.81 -41.68
N GLU A 142 32.88 9.08 -40.78
CA GLU A 142 32.22 8.13 -39.89
C GLU A 142 31.21 8.82 -38.96
N LEU A 143 31.55 9.96 -38.37
CA LEU A 143 30.62 10.76 -37.56
C LEU A 143 29.42 11.26 -38.38
N THR A 144 29.62 11.68 -39.63
CA THR A 144 28.49 12.06 -40.49
C THR A 144 27.60 10.88 -40.84
N ASN A 145 28.19 9.70 -41.10
CA ASN A 145 27.44 8.48 -41.34
C ASN A 145 26.65 8.05 -40.08
N LEU A 146 27.29 8.05 -38.91
CA LEU A 146 26.64 7.72 -37.64
C LEU A 146 25.52 8.72 -37.29
N ARG A 147 25.70 10.01 -37.58
CA ARG A 147 24.65 11.03 -37.39
C ARG A 147 23.47 10.82 -38.34
N THR A 148 23.72 10.51 -39.61
CA THR A 148 22.66 10.22 -40.57
C THR A 148 21.96 8.89 -40.29
N GLU A 149 22.67 7.87 -39.82
CA GLU A 149 22.09 6.62 -39.33
C GLU A 149 21.27 6.84 -38.05
N LYS A 150 21.77 7.64 -37.11
CA LYS A 150 21.01 8.05 -35.91
C LYS A 150 19.74 8.79 -36.32
N GLU A 151 19.82 9.74 -37.22
CA GLU A 151 18.67 10.52 -37.69
C GLU A 151 17.68 9.65 -38.48
N ARG A 152 18.17 8.68 -39.26
CA ARG A 152 17.32 7.65 -39.90
C ARG A 152 16.68 6.71 -38.89
N ALA A 153 17.39 6.30 -37.85
CA ALA A 153 16.87 5.45 -36.78
C ALA A 153 15.79 6.20 -36.00
N ILE A 154 16.05 7.46 -35.63
CA ILE A 154 15.07 8.35 -34.99
C ILE A 154 13.89 8.60 -35.91
N SER A 155 14.09 8.88 -37.20
CA SER A 155 13.01 9.12 -38.14
C SER A 155 12.21 7.85 -38.45
N MET A 156 12.85 6.68 -38.45
CA MET A 156 12.18 5.39 -38.61
C MET A 156 11.40 5.04 -37.35
N GLU A 157 11.96 5.30 -36.16
CA GLU A 157 11.28 5.17 -34.89
C GLU A 157 10.11 6.17 -34.81
N GLU A 158 10.34 7.41 -35.18
CA GLU A 158 9.34 8.48 -35.27
C GLU A 158 8.30 8.14 -36.32
N ASN A 159 8.59 7.50 -37.45
CA ASN A 159 7.60 7.10 -38.46
C ASN A 159 6.84 5.82 -38.10
N VAL A 160 7.49 4.86 -37.42
CA VAL A 160 6.82 3.71 -36.79
C VAL A 160 5.96 4.19 -35.61
N THR A 161 6.35 5.30 -34.97
CA THR A 161 5.67 5.95 -33.84
C THR A 161 4.83 7.17 -34.27
N ALA A 162 4.80 7.56 -35.55
CA ALA A 162 4.26 8.83 -36.09
C ALA A 162 2.73 8.89 -36.00
N GLY A 163 2.13 7.83 -35.48
CA GLY A 163 0.80 7.92 -34.92
C GLY A 163 0.72 8.61 -33.56
N ASN A 164 1.75 9.25 -32.98
CA ASN A 164 1.70 9.82 -31.62
C ASN A 164 1.10 8.85 -30.59
N ARG A 165 1.31 7.54 -30.78
CA ARG A 165 0.69 6.50 -29.97
C ARG A 165 1.61 6.13 -28.82
N GLN A 166 2.04 7.13 -28.06
CA GLN A 166 2.59 6.86 -26.74
C GLN A 166 1.47 6.22 -25.93
N MET A 167 1.51 4.90 -25.84
CA MET A 167 0.58 4.10 -25.08
C MET A 167 0.89 4.35 -23.61
N GLN A 168 -0.14 4.55 -22.83
CA GLN A 168 -0.11 4.62 -21.37
C GLN A 168 -1.12 3.60 -20.83
N VAL A 169 -0.97 3.23 -19.57
CA VAL A 169 -1.90 2.35 -18.89
C VAL A 169 -2.84 3.21 -18.03
N CYS A 170 -4.14 2.98 -18.12
CA CYS A 170 -5.10 3.64 -17.24
C CYS A 170 -4.91 3.15 -15.79
N GLN A 171 -4.76 4.09 -14.86
CA GLN A 171 -4.52 3.82 -13.43
C GLN A 171 -5.74 3.24 -12.68
N ILE A 172 -6.91 3.22 -13.32
CA ILE A 172 -8.15 2.74 -12.70
C ILE A 172 -8.49 1.33 -13.18
N CYS A 173 -8.42 1.08 -14.49
CA CYS A 173 -8.85 -0.20 -15.08
C CYS A 173 -7.71 -1.04 -15.68
N GLY A 174 -6.50 -0.49 -15.80
CA GLY A 174 -5.34 -1.18 -16.37
C GLY A 174 -5.43 -1.45 -17.86
N CYS A 175 -6.36 -0.83 -18.59
CA CYS A 175 -6.39 -0.92 -20.04
C CYS A 175 -5.36 0.03 -20.66
N PHE A 176 -4.79 -0.37 -21.79
CA PHE A 176 -3.92 0.51 -22.56
C PHE A 176 -4.75 1.59 -23.28
N MET A 177 -4.28 2.82 -23.22
CA MET A 177 -4.87 3.98 -23.89
C MET A 177 -3.75 4.84 -24.48
N LEU A 178 -4.04 5.68 -25.47
CA LEU A 178 -3.05 6.61 -26.01
C LEU A 178 -3.00 7.86 -25.12
N GLN A 179 -1.82 8.45 -24.97
CA GLN A 179 -1.63 9.67 -24.18
C GLN A 179 -2.23 10.91 -24.84
N ASN A 180 -2.08 11.03 -26.16
CA ASN A 180 -2.57 12.15 -26.96
C ASN A 180 -3.76 11.73 -27.82
N ASP A 181 -4.71 11.00 -27.23
CA ASP A 181 -5.89 10.55 -27.96
C ASP A 181 -6.93 11.67 -28.16
N ALA A 182 -7.82 11.49 -29.14
CA ALA A 182 -8.99 12.34 -29.32
C ALA A 182 -9.86 12.29 -28.06
N PRO A 183 -10.36 13.45 -27.57
CA PRO A 183 -11.08 13.53 -26.31
C PRO A 183 -12.30 12.59 -26.27
N GLN A 184 -13.01 12.44 -27.39
CA GLN A 184 -14.15 11.53 -27.50
C GLN A 184 -13.80 10.07 -27.15
N ARG A 185 -12.62 9.56 -27.55
CA ARG A 185 -12.20 8.19 -27.22
C ARG A 185 -11.78 8.04 -25.76
N VAL A 186 -11.18 9.10 -25.20
CA VAL A 186 -10.86 9.14 -23.76
C VAL A 186 -12.17 9.13 -22.96
N ASP A 187 -13.18 9.90 -23.36
CA ASP A 187 -14.48 9.93 -22.71
C ASP A 187 -15.20 8.57 -22.78
N ASP A 188 -15.18 7.90 -23.94
CA ASP A 188 -15.71 6.53 -24.09
C ASP A 188 -15.03 5.53 -23.14
N HIS A 189 -13.73 5.73 -22.89
CA HIS A 189 -12.99 4.93 -21.91
C HIS A 189 -13.41 5.24 -20.46
N MET A 190 -13.48 6.53 -20.08
CA MET A 190 -13.83 6.95 -18.72
C MET A 190 -15.29 6.60 -18.37
N THR A 191 -16.18 6.65 -19.36
CA THR A 191 -17.59 6.25 -19.23
C THR A 191 -17.80 4.74 -19.43
N GLY A 192 -16.74 3.99 -19.68
CA GLY A 192 -16.79 2.54 -19.83
C GLY A 192 -17.21 1.85 -18.53
N LYS A 193 -18.03 0.80 -18.65
CA LYS A 193 -18.56 0.03 -17.50
C LYS A 193 -17.45 -0.44 -16.55
N LEU A 194 -16.37 -1.00 -17.10
CA LEU A 194 -15.24 -1.48 -16.30
C LEU A 194 -14.53 -0.35 -15.56
N HIS A 195 -14.32 0.80 -16.21
CA HIS A 195 -13.66 1.94 -15.60
C HIS A 195 -14.48 2.47 -14.42
N ILE A 196 -15.78 2.71 -14.64
CA ILE A 196 -16.71 3.15 -13.61
C ILE A 196 -16.79 2.13 -12.47
N ALA A 197 -16.86 0.83 -12.78
CA ALA A 197 -16.94 -0.22 -11.76
C ALA A 197 -15.71 -0.24 -10.85
N TYR A 198 -14.50 -0.15 -11.41
CA TYR A 198 -13.27 -0.13 -10.61
C TYR A 198 -13.12 1.16 -9.81
N GLN A 199 -13.58 2.30 -10.35
CA GLN A 199 -13.62 3.55 -9.62
C GLN A 199 -14.56 3.45 -8.41
N GLN A 200 -15.77 2.92 -8.61
CA GLN A 200 -16.72 2.71 -7.51
C GLN A 200 -16.22 1.68 -6.50
N ILE A 201 -15.49 0.66 -6.93
CA ILE A 201 -14.80 -0.27 -6.03
C ILE A 201 -13.81 0.49 -5.13
N ALA A 202 -12.97 1.36 -5.68
CA ALA A 202 -12.02 2.15 -4.90
C ALA A 202 -12.75 3.07 -3.88
N ASP A 203 -13.79 3.78 -4.32
CA ASP A 203 -14.59 4.66 -3.46
C ASP A 203 -15.30 3.90 -2.35
N THR A 204 -15.89 2.74 -2.67
CA THR A 204 -16.59 1.89 -1.69
C THR A 204 -15.65 1.29 -0.66
N ILE A 205 -14.40 0.97 -1.00
CA ILE A 205 -13.39 0.57 -0.01
C ILE A 205 -13.22 1.67 1.02
N GLN A 206 -13.00 2.92 0.59
CA GLN A 206 -12.79 4.04 1.51
C GLN A 206 -13.98 4.27 2.44
N VAL A 207 -15.20 4.26 1.89
CA VAL A 207 -16.44 4.43 2.66
C VAL A 207 -16.63 3.27 3.65
N LEU A 208 -16.38 2.03 3.24
CA LEU A 208 -16.54 0.87 4.11
C LEU A 208 -15.50 0.81 5.23
N GLU A 209 -14.26 1.22 4.95
CA GLU A 209 -13.22 1.33 5.97
C GLU A 209 -13.59 2.35 7.04
N GLN A 210 -14.04 3.54 6.62
CA GLN A 210 -14.50 4.58 7.53
C GLN A 210 -15.70 4.11 8.37
N THR A 211 -16.72 3.53 7.74
CA THR A 211 -17.90 3.05 8.47
C THR A 211 -17.58 1.92 9.45
N ILE A 212 -16.68 0.99 9.09
CA ILE A 212 -16.23 -0.06 10.01
C ILE A 212 -15.45 0.54 11.18
N GLU A 213 -14.60 1.54 10.93
CA GLU A 213 -13.84 2.21 11.98
C GLU A 213 -14.76 2.99 12.93
N GLU A 214 -15.73 3.75 12.41
CA GLU A 214 -16.76 4.41 13.21
C GLU A 214 -17.57 3.43 14.05
N LEU A 215 -17.96 2.27 13.50
CA LEU A 215 -18.67 1.24 14.24
C LEU A 215 -17.80 0.63 15.35
N LYS A 216 -16.50 0.43 15.10
CA LYS A 216 -15.55 -0.02 16.14
C LYS A 216 -15.40 1.03 17.24
N GLN A 217 -15.29 2.30 16.88
CA GLN A 217 -15.18 3.41 17.83
C GLN A 217 -16.44 3.53 18.69
N LYS A 218 -17.64 3.52 18.09
CA LYS A 218 -18.92 3.52 18.83
C LYS A 218 -19.03 2.32 19.78
N ARG A 219 -18.59 1.13 19.35
CA ARG A 219 -18.56 -0.06 20.23
C ARG A 219 -17.54 0.07 21.36
N MET A 220 -16.40 0.70 21.12
CA MET A 220 -15.39 0.97 22.14
C MET A 220 -15.93 1.95 23.18
N GLU A 221 -16.54 3.04 22.72
CA GLU A 221 -17.15 4.08 23.55
C GLU A 221 -18.31 3.53 24.38
N GLU A 222 -19.20 2.72 23.79
CA GLU A 222 -20.28 2.07 24.53
C GLU A 222 -19.73 1.11 25.61
N ARG A 223 -18.68 0.34 25.28
CA ARG A 223 -18.00 -0.53 26.27
C ARG A 223 -17.35 0.28 27.38
N PHE A 224 -16.74 1.41 27.05
CA PHE A 224 -16.13 2.31 28.02
C PHE A 224 -17.18 2.96 28.93
N SER A 225 -18.28 3.45 28.36
CA SER A 225 -19.42 4.02 29.10
C SER A 225 -20.04 3.00 30.05
N ARG A 226 -20.35 1.78 29.57
CA ARG A 226 -20.86 0.69 30.43
C ARG A 226 -19.89 0.32 31.55
N ARG A 227 -18.57 0.36 31.30
CA ARG A 227 -17.54 0.13 32.33
C ARG A 227 -17.52 1.26 33.35
N GLN A 228 -17.63 2.51 32.90
CA GLN A 228 -17.65 3.70 33.74
C GLN A 228 -18.91 3.73 34.62
N GLU A 229 -20.08 3.44 34.07
CA GLU A 229 -21.34 3.31 34.82
C GLU A 229 -21.25 2.20 35.87
N ARG A 230 -20.77 1.00 35.51
CA ARG A 230 -20.56 -0.09 36.49
C ARG A 230 -19.61 0.32 37.61
N SER A 231 -18.56 1.07 37.30
CA SER A 231 -17.62 1.60 38.30
C SER A 231 -18.29 2.63 39.23
N ARG A 232 -19.06 3.57 38.67
CA ARG A 232 -19.83 4.56 39.42
C ARG A 232 -20.89 3.91 40.32
N SER A 233 -21.63 2.93 39.81
CA SER A 233 -22.63 2.19 40.59
C SER A 233 -21.99 1.44 41.76
N ARG A 234 -20.87 0.74 41.52
CA ARG A 234 -20.11 0.07 42.60
C ARG A 234 -19.58 1.06 43.63
N SER A 235 -19.09 2.22 43.21
CA SER A 235 -18.64 3.28 44.12
C SER A 235 -19.78 3.85 44.97
N ASN A 236 -20.94 4.08 44.36
CA ASN A 236 -22.11 4.61 45.06
C ASN A 236 -22.72 3.58 46.04
N GLU A 237 -22.70 2.30 45.67
CA GLU A 237 -23.13 1.20 46.54
C GLU A 237 -22.23 1.07 47.77
N ARG A 238 -20.90 1.16 47.59
CA ARG A 238 -19.93 1.23 48.72
C ARG A 238 -20.23 2.40 49.66
N LYS A 239 -20.41 3.61 49.11
CA LYS A 239 -20.74 4.81 49.91
C LYS A 239 -22.07 4.67 50.67
N ARG A 240 -23.08 4.04 50.06
CA ARG A 240 -24.35 3.75 50.74
C ARG A 240 -24.16 2.74 51.87
N SER A 241 -23.36 1.70 51.66
CA SER A 241 -23.07 0.69 52.69
C SER A 241 -22.34 1.30 53.89
N GLU A 242 -21.29 2.08 53.63
CA GLU A 242 -20.53 2.81 54.68
C GLU A 242 -21.44 3.73 55.50
N ARG A 243 -22.36 4.45 54.84
CA ARG A 243 -23.33 5.32 55.52
C ARG A 243 -24.37 4.54 56.33
N SER A 244 -24.72 3.32 55.91
CA SER A 244 -25.62 2.43 56.65
C SER A 244 -24.94 1.79 57.87
N GLU A 245 -23.68 1.38 57.76
CA GLU A 245 -22.88 0.90 58.90
C GLU A 245 -22.72 2.00 59.95
N HIS A 246 -22.36 3.21 59.54
CA HIS A 246 -22.20 4.33 60.47
C HIS A 246 -23.50 4.67 61.23
N ARG A 247 -24.68 4.47 60.61
CA ARG A 247 -25.98 4.63 61.29
C ARG A 247 -26.31 3.51 62.27
N ARG A 248 -25.80 2.29 62.04
CA ARG A 248 -25.99 1.15 62.96
C ARG A 248 -25.13 1.32 64.21
N ASP A 249 -23.86 1.71 64.05
CA ASP A 249 -22.97 2.02 65.18
C ASP A 249 -23.52 3.16 66.05
N HIS A 250 -24.10 4.20 65.43
CA HIS A 250 -24.66 5.32 66.21
C HIS A 250 -25.93 4.94 67.00
N LYS A 251 -26.65 3.88 66.60
CA LYS A 251 -27.82 3.37 67.34
C LYS A 251 -27.41 2.50 68.53
N ASP A 252 -26.31 1.75 68.42
CA ASP A 252 -25.84 0.85 69.49
C ASP A 252 -25.22 1.61 70.68
N HIS A 253 -24.82 2.87 70.47
CA HIS A 253 -24.34 3.74 71.54
C HIS A 253 -25.44 4.54 72.27
N ARG A 254 -26.71 4.43 71.87
CA ARG A 254 -27.83 5.16 72.54
C ARG A 254 -28.61 4.33 73.54
N ASP A 255 -28.36 3.02 73.63
CA ASP A 255 -29.05 2.11 74.54
C ASP A 255 -28.18 1.68 75.74
N ARG A 256 -27.07 2.37 76.02
CA ARG A 256 -26.18 2.05 77.16
C ARG A 256 -26.31 2.95 78.40
N ASP A 257 -27.14 3.98 78.38
CA ASP A 257 -27.31 4.90 79.51
C ASP A 257 -28.78 5.03 79.97
N ARG A 258 -29.47 3.89 80.20
CA ARG A 258 -30.72 3.91 80.97
C ARG A 258 -30.97 2.62 81.75
N ASP A 259 -30.40 2.61 82.95
CA ASP A 259 -31.02 2.21 84.21
C ASP A 259 -32.00 1.02 84.27
N HIS A 260 -31.52 -0.02 84.97
CA HIS A 260 -32.05 -0.48 86.26
C HIS A 260 -33.44 -1.16 86.33
N HIS A 261 -33.42 -2.47 86.61
CA HIS A 261 -34.22 -3.24 87.59
C HIS A 261 -34.90 -4.54 87.08
N HIS A 262 -34.58 -5.64 87.81
CA HIS A 262 -35.36 -6.88 88.04
C HIS A 262 -35.63 -7.79 86.82
N ARG A 263 -35.65 -9.12 86.88
CA ARG A 263 -35.75 -10.12 87.95
C ARG A 263 -35.42 -11.50 87.34
N HIS A 264 -34.93 -12.40 88.17
CA HIS A 264 -34.78 -13.86 87.99
C HIS A 264 -35.68 -14.55 86.96
N ARG A 265 -35.09 -15.42 86.14
CA ARG A 265 -35.56 -16.82 86.04
C ARG A 265 -34.49 -17.74 85.48
N ASP A 266 -34.24 -18.80 86.23
CA ASP A 266 -33.33 -19.90 85.93
C ASP A 266 -33.58 -20.49 84.55
N HIS A 267 -32.51 -20.68 83.77
CA HIS A 267 -32.42 -21.84 82.91
C HIS A 267 -31.02 -22.43 82.96
N LYS A 268 -30.96 -23.56 83.65
CA LYS A 268 -29.83 -24.48 83.70
C LYS A 268 -29.48 -24.98 82.30
N ASP A 269 -28.19 -24.87 82.02
CA ASP A 269 -27.30 -25.95 81.56
C ASP A 269 -27.59 -26.55 80.18
N HIS A 270 -26.72 -26.27 79.21
CA HIS A 270 -25.89 -27.32 78.60
C HIS A 270 -24.68 -26.68 77.91
N ARG A 271 -23.54 -26.84 78.60
CA ARG A 271 -22.18 -26.76 78.05
C ARG A 271 -21.97 -27.94 77.11
N GLU A 272 -21.38 -27.69 75.94
CA GLU A 272 -20.12 -28.34 75.58
C GLU A 272 -19.41 -27.61 74.43
N HIS A 273 -18.16 -27.23 74.74
CA HIS A 273 -17.16 -26.68 73.83
C HIS A 273 -16.89 -27.64 72.67
N ARG A 274 -16.68 -27.09 71.47
CA ARG A 274 -15.47 -27.48 70.72
C ARG A 274 -14.96 -26.40 69.78
N GLU A 275 -13.72 -26.09 70.03
CA GLU A 275 -12.85 -25.18 69.30
C GLU A 275 -12.48 -25.75 67.92
N HIS A 276 -11.98 -24.82 67.10
CA HIS A 276 -10.81 -24.97 66.22
C HIS A 276 -11.02 -25.20 64.70
N ARG A 277 -10.31 -24.31 63.97
CA ARG A 277 -9.54 -24.47 62.70
C ARG A 277 -10.11 -23.71 61.50
N GLU A 278 -9.47 -22.60 61.13
CA GLU A 278 -8.27 -22.50 60.26
C GLU A 278 -8.55 -22.73 58.78
N HIS A 279 -8.25 -21.69 58.00
CA HIS A 279 -7.76 -21.65 56.63
C HIS A 279 -8.08 -22.82 55.68
N ARG A 280 -8.65 -22.46 54.52
CA ARG A 280 -8.03 -22.86 53.25
C ARG A 280 -8.40 -21.92 52.10
N ASP A 281 -7.46 -21.04 51.81
CA ASP A 281 -7.17 -20.54 50.47
C ASP A 281 -7.17 -21.70 49.47
N ARG A 282 -8.03 -21.61 48.44
CA ARG A 282 -7.79 -22.34 47.19
C ARG A 282 -7.08 -21.39 46.25
N GLY A 283 -5.76 -21.42 46.38
CA GLY A 283 -4.84 -20.82 45.43
C GLY A 283 -4.93 -21.42 44.04
N ASP A 284 -4.70 -20.54 43.09
CA ASP A 284 -3.96 -20.72 41.85
C ASP A 284 -3.27 -22.08 41.66
N ARG A 285 -3.52 -22.68 40.50
CA ARG A 285 -2.54 -23.55 39.84
C ARG A 285 -2.33 -23.06 38.41
N HIS A 286 -1.30 -22.24 38.28
CA HIS A 286 -0.51 -22.08 37.06
C HIS A 286 0.48 -23.25 36.91
N ARG A 287 0.83 -23.55 35.64
CA ARG A 287 1.97 -24.33 35.12
C ARG A 287 1.85 -25.86 35.22
N SER A 288 2.31 -26.66 34.23
CA SER A 288 3.37 -26.44 33.25
C SER A 288 3.13 -27.23 31.96
N ASP A 289 3.69 -26.69 30.88
CA ASP A 289 4.48 -27.37 29.84
C ASP A 289 4.26 -28.85 29.58
N ARG A 290 3.86 -29.14 28.35
CA ARG A 290 4.15 -30.43 27.71
C ARG A 290 4.77 -30.18 26.34
N ASP A 291 6.04 -29.80 26.38
CA ASP A 291 6.99 -30.08 25.31
C ASP A 291 7.40 -31.55 25.40
N ARG A 292 7.23 -32.32 24.32
CA ARG A 292 8.14 -33.38 23.84
C ARG A 292 7.58 -34.08 22.61
N ARG A 293 8.13 -33.69 21.46
CA ARG A 293 8.68 -34.53 20.38
C ARG A 293 8.19 -35.98 20.29
N ARG A 294 7.81 -36.35 19.05
CA ARG A 294 8.28 -37.53 18.26
C ARG A 294 7.11 -38.33 17.67
N HIS A 295 6.73 -38.01 16.44
CA HIS A 295 6.72 -38.90 15.27
C HIS A 295 6.33 -38.12 14.01
#